data_AF-A0AAW7LGW6-F1
#
_entry.id   AF-A0AAW7LGW6-F1
#
_cell.length_a   1.000
_cell.length_b   1.000
_cell.length_c   1.000
_cell.angle_alpha   90.00
_cell.angle_beta   90.00
_cell.angle_gamma   90.00
#
_symmetry.space_group_name_H-M   'P 1'
#
loop_
_entity.id
_entity.type
_entity.pdbx_description
1 polymer ?
#
loop_
_entity_poly.entity_id
_entity_poly.type
_entity_poly.pdbx_seq_one_letter_code
_entity_poly.pdbx_strand_id
1 'polypeptide(L)'
;MRTGQKLVLQALEKEQKRLTLKAQKAAQLSEDFINAPSIMMEARRKAADILNTGGYEKNINKFEELASQEKTAINLMEKDANKVFDAENKAKSDLDEFSYELSFLSMRYNRGGV
;
A
#
# COMPACT_ATOMS: atom_id res chain seq x y z
N MET A 1 -29.67 -21.14 -6.43
CA MET A 1 -28.76 -20.49 -7.42
C MET A 1 -28.52 -21.39 -8.62
N ARG A 2 -28.78 -20.88 -9.82
CA ARG A 2 -28.45 -21.50 -11.10
C ARG A 2 -26.93 -21.47 -11.34
N THR A 3 -26.39 -22.35 -12.17
CA THR A 3 -24.95 -22.44 -12.46
C THR A 3 -24.36 -21.13 -12.97
N GLY A 4 -25.08 -20.39 -13.82
CA GLY A 4 -24.65 -19.07 -14.30
C GLY A 4 -24.50 -18.04 -13.17
N GLN A 5 -25.44 -18.00 -12.22
CA GLN A 5 -25.38 -17.10 -11.07
C GLN A 5 -24.15 -17.39 -10.18
N LYS A 6 -23.78 -18.67 -10.03
CA LYS A 6 -22.57 -19.07 -9.29
C LYS A 6 -21.29 -18.59 -9.98
N LEU A 7 -21.21 -18.73 -11.31
CA LEU A 7 -20.05 -18.27 -12.08
C LEU A 7 -19.89 -16.75 -12.03
N VAL A 8 -21.00 -16.00 -12.11
CA VAL A 8 -20.96 -14.53 -11.96
C VAL A 8 -20.49 -14.14 -10.56
N LEU A 9 -21.02 -14.77 -9.51
CA LEU A 9 -20.60 -14.49 -8.13
C LEU A 9 -19.09 -14.73 -7.94
N GLN A 10 -18.57 -15.84 -8.45
CA GLN A 10 -17.14 -16.16 -8.39
C GLN A 10 -16.27 -15.14 -9.14
N ALA A 11 -16.73 -14.62 -10.28
CA ALA A 11 -16.02 -13.58 -11.01
C ALA A 11 -15.98 -12.27 -10.20
N LEU A 12 -17.10 -11.89 -9.58
CA LEU A 12 -17.19 -10.70 -8.74
C LEU A 12 -16.35 -10.81 -7.46
N GLU A 13 -16.30 -11.99 -6.82
CA GLU A 13 -15.43 -12.24 -5.67
C GLU A 13 -13.93 -12.11 -6.04
N LYS A 14 -13.54 -12.56 -7.25
CA LYS A 14 -12.17 -12.36 -7.75
C LYS A 14 -11.87 -10.88 -7.95
N GLU A 15 -12.83 -10.14 -8.49
CA GLU A 15 -12.68 -8.70 -8.69
C GLU A 15 -12.59 -7.95 -7.36
N GLN A 16 -13.38 -8.34 -6.35
CA GLN A 16 -13.28 -7.81 -4.99
C GLN A 16 -11.86 -7.99 -4.44
N LYS A 17 -11.28 -9.20 -4.57
CA LYS A 17 -9.89 -9.47 -4.13
C LYS A 17 -8.88 -8.56 -4.85
N ARG A 18 -9.06 -8.33 -6.15
CA ARG A 18 -8.21 -7.41 -6.92
C ARG A 18 -8.28 -5.99 -6.37
N LEU A 19 -9.47 -5.50 -6.08
CA LEU A 19 -9.69 -4.18 -5.49
C LEU A 19 -9.13 -4.08 -4.07
N THR A 20 -9.26 -5.13 -3.25
CA THR A 20 -8.65 -5.20 -1.92
C THR A 20 -7.14 -5.04 -2.00
N LEU A 21 -6.46 -5.77 -2.89
CA LEU A 21 -5.01 -5.64 -3.08
C LEU A 21 -4.61 -4.23 -3.56
N LYS A 22 -5.43 -3.61 -4.41
CA LYS A 22 -5.21 -2.23 -4.87
C LYS A 22 -5.31 -1.24 -3.71
N ALA A 23 -6.33 -1.37 -2.87
CA ALA A 23 -6.53 -0.53 -1.69
C ALA A 23 -5.39 -0.71 -0.67
N GLN A 24 -4.98 -1.95 -0.39
CA GLN A 24 -3.84 -2.23 0.50
C GLN A 24 -2.54 -1.61 0.01
N LYS A 25 -2.24 -1.70 -1.29
CA LYS A 25 -1.04 -1.08 -1.87
C LYS A 25 -1.06 0.44 -1.80
N ALA A 26 -2.23 1.05 -1.99
CA ALA A 26 -2.38 2.51 -1.87
C ALA A 26 -2.23 2.98 -0.41
N ALA A 27 -2.81 2.25 0.54
CA ALA A 27 -2.64 2.50 1.97
C ALA A 27 -1.17 2.35 2.41
N GLN A 28 -0.49 1.29 1.98
CA GLN A 28 0.94 1.11 2.28
C GLN A 28 1.77 2.27 1.73
N LEU A 29 1.50 2.72 0.50
CA LEU A 29 2.23 3.84 -0.09
C LEU A 29 2.03 5.14 0.71
N SER A 30 0.81 5.37 1.21
CA SER A 30 0.47 6.51 2.05
C SER A 30 1.20 6.45 3.40
N GLU A 31 1.22 5.28 4.04
CA GLU A 31 1.98 5.06 5.27
C GLU A 31 3.49 5.23 5.08
N ASP A 32 4.05 4.66 4.01
CA ASP A 32 5.46 4.81 3.65
C ASP A 32 5.81 6.28 3.39
N PHE A 33 4.90 7.03 2.77
CA PHE A 33 5.06 8.46 2.51
C PHE A 33 5.09 9.28 3.83
N ILE A 34 4.16 8.99 4.75
CA ILE A 34 4.14 9.62 6.09
C ILE A 34 5.42 9.32 6.86
N ASN A 35 5.93 8.09 6.77
CA ASN A 35 7.10 7.64 7.50
C ASN A 35 8.44 8.05 6.85
N ALA A 36 8.44 8.44 5.57
CA ALA A 36 9.66 8.75 4.82
C ALA A 36 10.58 9.81 5.49
N PRO A 37 10.08 10.94 6.04
CA PRO A 37 10.93 11.90 6.74
C PRO A 37 11.64 11.29 7.96
N SER A 38 10.94 10.46 8.73
CA SER A 38 11.51 9.79 9.91
C SER A 38 12.59 8.78 9.50
N ILE A 39 12.33 7.98 8.46
CA ILE A 39 13.29 7.03 7.90
C ILE A 39 14.56 7.74 7.42
N MET A 40 14.40 8.86 6.71
CA MET A 40 15.51 9.70 6.24
C MET A 40 16.36 10.21 7.42
N MET A 41 15.72 10.76 8.46
CA MET A 41 16.43 11.26 9.64
C MET A 41 17.16 10.16 10.40
N GLU A 42 16.54 8.99 10.53
CA GLU A 42 17.16 7.84 11.20
C GLU A 42 18.36 7.30 10.43
N ALA A 43 18.26 7.22 9.09
CA ALA A 43 19.37 6.81 8.24
C ALA A 43 20.58 7.75 8.39
N ARG A 44 20.34 9.07 8.36
CA ARG A 44 21.38 10.09 8.58
C ARG A 44 22.00 10.01 9.96
N ARG A 45 21.19 9.82 11.01
CA ARG A 45 21.68 9.67 12.38
C ARG A 45 22.60 8.45 12.51
N LYS A 46 22.16 7.29 12.01
CA LYS A 46 22.97 6.06 12.02
C LYS A 46 24.27 6.22 11.22
N ALA A 47 24.22 6.89 10.08
CA ALA A 47 25.41 7.20 9.30
C ALA A 47 26.41 8.08 10.09
N ALA A 48 25.91 9.13 10.74
CA ALA A 48 26.72 10.00 11.59
C ALA A 48 27.36 9.25 12.76
N ASP A 49 26.63 8.34 13.41
CA ASP A 49 27.15 7.50 14.49
C ASP A 49 28.32 6.61 14.03
N ILE A 50 28.24 6.05 12.81
CA ILE A 50 29.34 5.25 12.26
C ILE A 50 30.56 6.12 11.91
N LEU A 51 30.35 7.34 11.38
CA LEU A 51 31.44 8.28 11.14
C LEU A 51 32.15 8.69 12.44
N ASN A 52 31.37 9.02 13.48
CA ASN A 52 31.89 9.49 14.77
C ASN A 52 32.70 8.42 15.50
N THR A 53 32.41 7.14 15.26
CA THR A 53 33.14 6.01 15.85
C THR A 53 34.38 5.61 15.04
N GLY A 54 34.70 6.31 13.94
CA GLY A 54 35.80 5.96 13.05
C GLY A 54 35.60 4.61 12.34
N GLY A 55 34.38 4.08 12.33
CA GLY A 55 34.05 2.73 11.86
C GLY A 55 33.82 2.62 10.36
N TYR A 56 34.13 3.65 9.57
CA TYR A 56 33.77 3.76 8.16
C TYR A 56 34.28 2.57 7.32
N GLU A 57 35.58 2.28 7.37
CA GLU A 57 36.20 1.22 6.55
C GLU A 57 35.67 -0.19 6.88
N LYS A 58 35.20 -0.40 8.11
CA LYS A 58 34.64 -1.69 8.55
C LYS A 58 33.15 -1.84 8.28
N ASN A 59 32.46 -0.76 7.94
CA ASN A 59 30.99 -0.71 7.84
C ASN A 59 30.52 -0.15 6.48
N ILE A 60 31.34 -0.26 5.43
CA ILE A 60 31.02 0.33 4.12
C ILE A 60 29.68 -0.19 3.54
N ASN A 61 29.41 -1.50 3.65
CA ASN A 61 28.14 -2.09 3.22
C ASN A 61 26.95 -1.48 3.96
N LYS A 62 27.10 -1.18 5.25
CA LYS A 62 26.06 -0.57 6.07
C LYS A 62 25.80 0.88 5.66
N PHE A 63 26.83 1.60 5.21
CA PHE A 63 26.65 2.92 4.60
C PHE A 63 25.88 2.87 3.30
N GLU A 64 26.17 1.90 2.44
CA GLU A 64 25.43 1.72 1.17
C GLU A 64 23.95 1.41 1.42
N GLU A 65 23.66 0.55 2.41
CA GLU A 65 22.29 0.27 2.85
C GLU A 65 21.59 1.54 3.36
N LEU A 66 22.24 2.32 4.23
CA LEU A 66 21.69 3.57 4.76
C LEU A 66 21.46 4.62 3.67
N ALA A 67 22.39 4.74 2.70
CA ALA A 67 22.26 5.63 1.57
C ALA A 67 21.10 5.21 0.64
N SER A 68 20.90 3.91 0.45
CA SER A 68 19.76 3.37 -0.30
C SER A 68 18.42 3.67 0.39
N GLN A 69 18.37 3.52 1.73
CA GLN A 69 17.20 3.87 2.54
C GLN A 69 16.88 5.36 2.44
N GLU A 70 17.89 6.22 2.59
CA GLU A 70 17.73 7.68 2.44
C GLU A 70 17.23 8.05 1.04
N LYS A 71 17.85 7.51 -0.01
CA LYS A 71 17.44 7.76 -1.40
C LYS A 71 15.99 7.35 -1.65
N THR A 72 15.58 6.21 -1.11
CA THR A 72 14.20 5.71 -1.24
C THR A 72 13.21 6.65 -0.55
N ALA A 73 13.54 7.11 0.67
CA ALA A 73 12.72 8.07 1.41
C ALA A 73 12.61 9.42 0.67
N ILE A 74 13.71 9.93 0.12
CA ILE A 74 13.71 11.18 -0.68
C ILE A 74 12.79 11.03 -1.90
N ASN A 75 12.95 9.95 -2.68
CA ASN A 75 12.10 9.70 -3.85
C ASN A 75 10.61 9.59 -3.48
N LEU A 76 10.29 9.09 -2.28
CA LEU A 76 8.94 9.05 -1.74
C LEU A 76 8.43 10.46 -1.43
N MET A 77 9.24 11.28 -0.74
CA MET A 77 8.90 12.65 -0.37
C MET A 77 8.78 13.60 -1.58
N GLU A 78 9.42 13.30 -2.70
CA GLU A 78 9.26 14.04 -3.97
C GLU A 78 7.88 13.82 -4.63
N LYS A 79 7.12 12.80 -4.18
CA LYS A 79 5.76 12.58 -4.70
C LYS A 79 4.81 13.67 -4.21
N ASP A 80 3.83 13.98 -5.06
CA ASP A 80 2.74 14.88 -4.71
C ASP A 80 1.85 14.24 -3.63
N ALA A 81 1.87 14.82 -2.44
CA ALA A 81 1.11 14.35 -1.27
C ALA A 81 -0.39 14.21 -1.57
N ASN A 82 -0.98 15.18 -2.29
CA ASN A 82 -2.41 15.11 -2.63
C ASN A 82 -2.70 13.88 -3.48
N LYS A 83 -1.86 13.59 -4.47
CA LYS A 83 -2.04 12.40 -5.32
C LYS A 83 -1.89 11.09 -4.55
N VAL A 84 -1.02 11.04 -3.55
CA VAL A 84 -0.83 9.83 -2.72
C VAL A 84 -2.09 9.57 -1.89
N PHE A 85 -2.57 10.58 -1.14
CA PHE A 85 -3.74 10.43 -0.29
C PHE A 85 -5.05 10.32 -1.08
N ASP A 86 -5.19 11.03 -2.21
CA ASP A 86 -6.34 10.89 -3.10
C ASP A 86 -6.42 9.48 -3.70
N ALA A 87 -5.27 8.87 -4.05
CA ALA A 87 -5.24 7.51 -4.56
C ALA A 87 -5.66 6.49 -3.49
N GLU A 88 -5.26 6.67 -2.23
CA GLU A 88 -5.72 5.85 -1.11
C GLU A 88 -7.24 5.98 -0.91
N ASN A 89 -7.73 7.21 -0.78
CA ASN A 89 -9.15 7.50 -0.58
C ASN A 89 -10.00 6.93 -1.71
N LYS A 90 -9.56 7.11 -2.96
CA LYS A 90 -10.26 6.56 -4.12
C LYS A 90 -10.26 5.04 -4.13
N ALA A 91 -9.12 4.39 -3.89
CA ALA A 91 -9.05 2.93 -3.88
C ALA A 91 -9.91 2.31 -2.77
N LYS A 92 -10.01 2.98 -1.62
CA LYS A 92 -10.90 2.59 -0.53
C LYS A 92 -12.38 2.78 -0.90
N SER A 93 -12.73 3.93 -1.45
CA SER A 93 -14.10 4.21 -1.91
C SER A 93 -14.57 3.21 -2.98
N ASP A 94 -13.73 2.94 -3.99
CA ASP A 94 -14.00 1.95 -5.04
C ASP A 94 -14.28 0.56 -4.44
N LEU A 95 -13.49 0.16 -3.44
CA LEU A 95 -13.64 -1.14 -2.77
C LEU A 95 -14.91 -1.20 -1.91
N ASP A 96 -15.22 -0.14 -1.17
CA ASP A 96 -16.38 -0.06 -0.29
C ASP A 96 -17.68 -0.11 -1.11
N GLU A 97 -17.75 0.67 -2.20
CA GLU A 97 -18.87 0.67 -3.13
C GLU A 97 -19.07 -0.71 -3.77
N PHE A 98 -18.00 -1.30 -4.31
CA PHE A 98 -18.07 -2.63 -4.91
C PHE A 98 -18.47 -3.72 -3.90
N SER A 99 -17.97 -3.64 -2.68
CA SER A 99 -18.28 -4.60 -1.61
C SER A 99 -19.74 -4.49 -1.17
N TYR A 100 -20.29 -3.28 -1.11
CA TYR A 100 -21.70 -3.05 -0.83
C TYR A 100 -22.59 -3.68 -1.91
N GLU A 101 -22.30 -3.42 -3.19
CA GLU A 101 -23.04 -3.99 -4.31
C GLU A 101 -22.97 -5.52 -4.35
N LEU A 102 -21.77 -6.09 -4.14
CA LEU A 102 -21.59 -7.53 -4.11
C LEU A 102 -22.36 -8.18 -2.97
N SER A 103 -22.37 -7.57 -1.78
CA SER A 103 -23.14 -8.05 -0.63
C SER A 103 -24.64 -8.08 -0.94
N PHE A 104 -25.15 -6.99 -1.53
CA PHE A 104 -26.54 -6.89 -1.96
C PHE A 104 -26.92 -7.95 -3.01
N LEU A 105 -26.06 -8.15 -4.01
CA LEU A 105 -26.26 -9.13 -5.07
C LEU A 105 -26.26 -10.57 -4.51
N SER A 106 -25.31 -10.85 -3.62
CA SER A 106 -25.17 -12.14 -2.93
C SER A 106 -26.40 -12.46 -2.09
N MET A 107 -26.94 -11.49 -1.35
CA MET A 107 -28.18 -11.63 -0.60
C MET A 107 -29.38 -11.96 -1.51
N ARG A 108 -29.50 -11.28 -2.65
CA ARG A 108 -30.58 -11.54 -3.61
C ARG A 108 -30.50 -12.96 -4.18
N TYR A 109 -29.31 -13.40 -4.60
CA TYR A 109 -29.12 -14.75 -5.13
C TYR A 109 -29.31 -15.87 -4.10
N ASN A 110 -28.97 -15.61 -2.82
CA ASN A 110 -29.18 -16.56 -1.73
C ASN A 110 -30.64 -16.65 -1.27
N ARG A 111 -31.42 -15.56 -1.35
CA ARG A 111 -32.86 -15.55 -1.02
C ARG A 111 -33.77 -16.10 -2.12
N GLY A 112 -33.21 -16.67 -3.19
CA GLY A 112 -33.98 -17.14 -4.34
C GLY A 112 -34.54 -16.01 -5.21
N GLY A 113 -33.96 -14.81 -5.13
CA GLY A 113 -34.30 -13.66 -5.96
C GLY A 113 -33.84 -13.88 -7.40
N VAL A 114 -34.84 -14.18 -8.24
CA VAL A 114 -34.88 -14.52 -9.69
C VAL A 114 -34.51 -15.96 -10.07
#